data_AF-A0A438CCA0-F1
#
_entry.id   AF-A0A438CCA0-F1
#
_cell.length_a   1.000
_cell.length_b   1.000
_cell.length_c   1.000
_cell.angle_alpha   90.00
_cell.angle_beta   90.00
_cell.angle_gamma   90.00
#
_symmetry.space_group_name_H-M   'P 1'
#
loop_
_entity.id
_entity.type
_entity.pdbx_description
1 polymer ?
#
loop_
_entity_poly.entity_id
_entity_poly.type
_entity_poly.pdbx_seq_one_letter_code
_entity_poly.pdbx_strand_id
1 'polypeptide(L)'
;MEVTASLSASALLHKNSPSWWTQEILECKNPKCSLGCPRCNGNSKNCSHACPQYSLQYGTGSASGFFLLENLNFPGKTIHKFLVGCTTSAAHEPTSDALAGFGRTMFSLPMQMGVKKFAYCLNSHDHDDTRNSSKLILDYSDGETKGLSYAPFLKNPPDYPVYYYLGVKDIRIGNKLLRIPSKYLAPGSTVEVVS
;
A
#
# COMPACT_ATOMS: atom_id res chain seq x y z
N MET A 1 16.05 7.78 3.37
CA MET A 1 15.29 8.08 2.14
C MET A 1 14.10 7.15 2.10
N GLU A 2 12.92 7.68 2.42
CA GLU A 2 11.66 6.97 2.27
C GLU A 2 11.09 7.33 0.90
N VAL A 3 10.82 6.32 0.07
CA VAL A 3 10.08 6.52 -1.17
C VAL A 3 8.63 6.16 -0.87
N THR A 4 7.87 7.16 -0.43
CA THR A 4 6.42 7.07 -0.27
C THR A 4 5.78 7.41 -1.61
N ALA A 5 5.35 6.39 -2.34
CA ALA A 5 4.48 6.60 -3.49
C ALA A 5 3.02 6.52 -3.02
N SER A 6 2.38 7.67 -2.78
CA SER A 6 0.93 7.75 -2.91
C SER A 6 0.60 7.70 -4.38
N LEU A 7 0.13 6.55 -4.85
CA LEU A 7 -0.66 6.54 -6.07
C LEU A 7 -2.06 7.01 -5.67
N SER A 8 -2.38 8.27 -5.94
CA SER A 8 -3.76 8.67 -6.18
C SER A 8 -4.19 8.02 -7.49
N ALA A 9 -4.39 6.71 -7.46
CA ALA A 9 -5.21 6.10 -8.47
C ALA A 9 -6.62 6.62 -8.17
N SER A 10 -7.12 7.54 -9.01
CA SER A 10 -8.55 7.65 -9.21
C SER A 10 -9.00 6.33 -9.84
N ALA A 11 -9.04 5.26 -9.03
CA ALA A 11 -9.99 4.21 -9.28
C ALA A 11 -11.33 4.90 -9.08
N LEU A 12 -11.86 5.47 -10.16
CA LEU A 12 -13.26 5.82 -10.25
C LEU A 12 -14.01 4.51 -10.06
N LEU A 13 -14.24 4.15 -8.80
CA LEU A 13 -15.27 3.23 -8.39
C LEU A 13 -16.57 3.98 -8.71
N HIS A 14 -16.93 3.96 -9.99
CA HIS A 14 -18.01 4.72 -10.56
C HIS A 14 -19.30 4.31 -9.83
N LYS A 15 -19.86 5.21 -9.01
CA LYS A 15 -21.09 5.02 -8.23
C LYS A 15 -22.33 5.04 -9.12
N ASN A 16 -22.40 4.18 -10.14
CA ASN A 16 -23.45 4.27 -11.17
C ASN A 16 -24.29 3.00 -11.35
N SER A 17 -24.44 2.16 -10.33
CA SER A 17 -25.59 1.22 -10.20
C SER A 17 -25.60 0.50 -8.84
N PRO A 18 -26.75 0.43 -8.12
CA PRO A 18 -26.88 -0.32 -6.87
C PRO A 18 -26.80 -1.86 -7.01
N SER A 19 -26.85 -2.40 -8.23
CA SER A 19 -27.02 -3.84 -8.50
C SER A 19 -25.72 -4.64 -8.76
N TRP A 20 -24.54 -4.01 -8.68
CA TRP A 20 -23.25 -4.66 -8.99
C TRP A 20 -22.31 -4.82 -7.78
N TRP A 21 -22.70 -4.32 -6.60
CA TRP A 21 -21.90 -4.40 -5.39
C TRP A 21 -22.27 -5.65 -4.58
N THR A 22 -21.31 -6.54 -4.37
CA THR A 22 -21.47 -7.67 -3.42
C THR A 22 -20.67 -7.34 -2.16
N GLN A 23 -21.13 -6.35 -1.39
CA GLN A 23 -20.42 -5.92 -0.19
C GLN A 23 -20.61 -6.93 0.93
N GLU A 24 -19.57 -7.70 1.22
CA GLU A 24 -19.53 -8.63 2.35
C GLU A 24 -18.58 -8.07 3.42
N ILE A 25 -19.09 -7.85 4.64
CA ILE A 25 -18.23 -7.51 5.77
C ILE A 25 -17.28 -8.68 6.04
N LEU A 26 -15.99 -8.39 6.22
CA LEU A 26 -15.03 -9.44 6.53
C LEU A 26 -15.32 -10.02 7.91
N GLU A 27 -15.70 -11.29 7.97
CA GLU A 27 -15.90 -12.02 9.22
C GLU A 27 -14.60 -12.60 9.79
N CYS A 28 -14.61 -12.83 11.10
CA CYS A 28 -13.52 -13.44 11.86
C CYS A 28 -13.07 -14.81 11.37
N LYS A 29 -14.01 -15.63 10.89
CA LYS A 29 -13.71 -16.95 10.33
C LYS A 29 -12.93 -16.90 9.01
N ASN A 30 -12.91 -15.74 8.35
CA ASN A 30 -12.23 -15.58 7.08
C ASN A 30 -10.70 -15.57 7.30
N PRO A 31 -9.91 -16.37 6.56
CA PRO A 31 -8.46 -16.40 6.71
C PRO A 31 -7.76 -15.06 6.40
N LYS A 32 -8.42 -14.14 5.71
CA LYS A 32 -7.92 -12.77 5.49
C LYS A 32 -7.99 -11.88 6.74
N CYS A 33 -8.71 -12.29 7.79
CA CYS A 33 -8.73 -11.61 9.08
C CYS A 33 -7.47 -11.98 9.90
N SER A 34 -6.32 -11.41 9.55
CA SER A 34 -5.03 -11.76 10.15
C SER A 34 -4.74 -11.08 11.50
N LEU A 35 -5.51 -10.05 11.87
CA LEU A 35 -5.40 -9.38 13.18
C LEU A 35 -5.91 -10.24 14.34
N GLY A 36 -6.45 -11.43 14.04
CA GLY A 36 -7.14 -12.28 15.00
C GLY A 36 -8.50 -11.70 15.39
N CYS A 37 -9.20 -12.40 16.28
CA CYS A 37 -10.51 -11.97 16.74
C CYS A 37 -10.61 -12.03 18.27
N PRO A 38 -10.33 -10.91 18.96
CA PRO A 38 -10.44 -10.82 20.40
C PRO A 38 -11.85 -11.15 20.90
N ARG A 39 -12.87 -10.74 20.15
CA ARG A 39 -14.29 -11.01 20.47
C ARG A 39 -14.69 -12.49 20.44
N CYS A 40 -13.82 -13.36 19.92
CA CYS A 40 -14.06 -14.79 19.81
C CYS A 40 -13.19 -15.60 20.78
N ASN A 41 -12.62 -14.96 21.81
CA ASN A 41 -11.65 -15.56 22.73
C ASN A 41 -10.53 -16.33 22.01
N GLY A 42 -10.06 -15.80 20.87
CA GLY A 42 -9.01 -16.40 20.05
C GLY A 42 -9.44 -17.56 19.14
N ASN A 43 -10.69 -18.04 19.22
CA ASN A 43 -11.19 -19.10 18.32
C ASN A 43 -11.98 -18.52 17.15
N SER A 44 -11.29 -18.25 16.03
CA SER A 44 -11.89 -17.64 14.84
C SER A 44 -12.75 -18.60 14.00
N LYS A 45 -12.56 -19.92 14.11
CA LYS A 45 -13.14 -20.90 13.16
C LYS A 45 -14.67 -20.90 13.09
N ASN A 46 -15.33 -20.68 14.22
CA ASN A 46 -16.81 -20.69 14.35
C ASN A 46 -17.36 -19.31 14.73
N CYS A 47 -16.62 -18.24 14.45
CA CYS A 47 -17.00 -16.91 14.90
C CYS A 47 -17.55 -16.06 13.76
N SER A 48 -18.85 -15.74 13.85
CA SER A 48 -19.56 -14.87 12.89
C SER A 48 -19.45 -13.38 13.23
N HIS A 49 -18.56 -12.99 14.14
CA HIS A 49 -18.29 -11.58 14.38
C HIS A 49 -17.49 -10.97 13.23
N ALA A 50 -17.69 -9.67 13.00
CA ALA A 50 -16.84 -8.91 12.09
C ALA A 50 -15.38 -8.92 12.58
N CYS A 51 -14.46 -8.99 11.62
CA CYS A 51 -13.03 -8.81 11.88
C CYS A 51 -12.79 -7.45 12.57
N PRO A 52 -11.79 -7.34 13.45
CA PRO A 52 -11.44 -6.06 14.07
C PRO A 52 -11.26 -4.95 13.04
N GLN A 53 -11.64 -3.74 13.44
CA GLN A 53 -11.44 -2.54 12.64
C GLN A 53 -9.95 -2.34 12.35
N TYR A 54 -9.65 -1.79 11.17
CA TYR A 54 -8.32 -1.34 10.85
C TYR A 54 -8.11 0.09 11.34
N SER A 55 -6.85 0.41 11.60
CA SER A 55 -6.36 1.77 11.76
C SER A 55 -5.16 1.93 10.83
N LEU A 56 -5.12 3.03 10.12
CA LEU A 56 -4.09 3.40 9.16
C LEU A 56 -3.57 4.78 9.54
N GLN A 57 -2.25 4.92 9.55
CA GLN A 57 -1.58 6.21 9.61
C GLN A 57 -0.86 6.43 8.28
N TYR A 58 -1.10 7.55 7.62
CA TYR A 58 -0.41 7.91 6.39
C TYR A 58 0.02 9.38 6.42
N GLY A 59 1.34 9.61 6.50
CA GLY A 59 1.89 10.94 6.74
C GLY A 59 1.31 11.54 8.03
N THR A 60 0.71 12.72 7.94
CA THR A 60 0.01 13.38 9.05
C THR A 60 -1.45 12.92 9.22
N GLY A 61 -1.96 12.12 8.27
CA GLY A 61 -3.33 11.61 8.24
C GLY A 61 -3.51 10.31 9.02
N SER A 62 -4.72 10.13 9.54
CA SER A 62 -5.15 8.87 10.14
C SER A 62 -6.54 8.49 9.64
N ALA A 63 -6.77 7.18 9.49
CA ALA A 63 -8.04 6.62 9.08
C ALA A 63 -8.33 5.33 9.82
N SER A 64 -9.60 5.08 10.12
CA SER A 64 -10.05 3.80 10.69
C SER A 64 -11.41 3.40 10.15
N GLY A 65 -11.65 2.10 10.17
CA GLY A 65 -12.88 1.54 9.60
C GLY A 65 -12.90 0.02 9.57
N PHE A 66 -13.78 -0.52 8.73
CA PHE A 66 -14.01 -1.97 8.63
C PHE A 66 -13.46 -2.55 7.34
N PHE A 67 -13.09 -3.82 7.38
CA PHE A 67 -12.73 -4.56 6.18
C PHE A 67 -13.97 -5.10 5.47
N LEU A 68 -13.99 -4.93 4.15
CA LEU A 68 -14.98 -5.52 3.26
C LEU A 68 -14.29 -6.42 2.23
N LEU A 69 -15.02 -7.40 1.72
CA LEU A 69 -14.67 -8.14 0.52
C LEU A 69 -15.51 -7.62 -0.64
N GLU A 70 -14.84 -7.32 -1.75
CA GLU A 70 -15.48 -6.82 -2.96
C GLU A 70 -14.83 -7.44 -4.22
N ASN A 71 -15.53 -7.39 -5.35
CA ASN A 71 -14.94 -7.77 -6.64
C ASN A 71 -14.29 -6.54 -7.29
N LEU A 72 -12.98 -6.61 -7.54
CA LEU A 72 -12.25 -5.55 -8.21
C LEU A 72 -12.13 -5.86 -9.71
N ASN A 73 -12.72 -5.00 -10.55
CA ASN A 73 -12.75 -5.17 -11.99
C ASN A 73 -11.68 -4.33 -12.68
N PHE A 74 -10.80 -5.00 -13.42
CA PHE A 74 -9.84 -4.40 -14.35
C PHE A 74 -10.20 -4.75 -15.79
N PRO A 75 -9.71 -3.99 -16.79
CA PRO A 75 -9.82 -4.40 -18.18
C PRO A 75 -9.28 -5.83 -18.39
N GLY A 76 -10.15 -6.76 -18.77
CA GLY A 76 -9.79 -8.15 -19.04
C GLY A 76 -9.53 -9.04 -17.80
N LYS A 77 -9.75 -8.56 -16.57
CA LYS A 77 -9.56 -9.37 -15.35
C LYS A 77 -10.44 -8.90 -14.19
N THR A 78 -11.12 -9.83 -13.53
CA THR A 78 -11.81 -9.57 -12.26
C THR A 78 -11.07 -10.28 -11.13
N ILE A 79 -10.83 -9.57 -10.04
CA ILE A 79 -10.28 -10.12 -8.80
C ILE A 79 -11.41 -10.27 -7.80
N HIS A 80 -11.82 -11.51 -7.55
CA HIS A 80 -12.88 -11.78 -6.60
C HIS A 80 -12.41 -11.72 -5.15
N LYS A 81 -13.33 -11.36 -4.24
CA LYS A 81 -13.07 -11.29 -2.80
C LYS A 81 -11.82 -10.46 -2.47
N PHE A 82 -11.60 -9.38 -3.19
CA PHE A 82 -10.56 -8.41 -2.92
C PHE A 82 -10.87 -7.68 -1.60
N LEU A 83 -9.91 -7.61 -0.70
CA LEU A 83 -10.06 -6.97 0.58
C LEU A 83 -9.89 -5.46 0.42
N VAL A 84 -10.91 -4.70 0.82
CA VAL A 84 -10.88 -3.23 0.83
C VAL A 84 -11.16 -2.71 2.25
N GLY A 85 -10.61 -1.54 2.55
CA GLY A 85 -10.96 -0.80 3.76
C GLY A 85 -12.14 0.14 3.49
N CYS A 86 -13.19 0.05 4.29
CA CYS A 86 -14.27 1.02 4.32
C CYS A 86 -14.04 1.98 5.49
N THR A 87 -13.52 3.16 5.19
CA THR A 87 -13.19 4.19 6.19
C THR A 87 -14.47 4.78 6.77
N THR A 88 -14.62 4.73 8.09
CA THR A 88 -15.75 5.37 8.81
C THR A 88 -15.34 6.63 9.55
N SER A 89 -14.05 6.79 9.84
CA SER A 89 -13.48 7.98 10.46
C SER A 89 -12.10 8.25 9.89
N ALA A 90 -11.85 9.51 9.53
CA ALA A 90 -10.55 9.97 9.04
C ALA A 90 -10.26 11.38 9.57
N ALA A 91 -8.99 11.67 9.80
CA ALA A 91 -8.50 12.98 10.20
C ALA A 91 -7.24 13.30 9.39
N HIS A 92 -7.15 14.52 8.86
CA HIS A 92 -6.00 15.00 8.07
C HIS A 92 -5.60 14.09 6.89
N GLU A 93 -6.54 13.28 6.38
CA GLU A 93 -6.35 12.50 5.16
C GLU A 93 -6.55 13.39 3.92
N PRO A 94 -5.80 13.16 2.83
CA PRO A 94 -5.97 13.88 1.58
C PRO A 94 -7.41 13.76 1.06
N THR A 95 -7.85 14.76 0.30
CA THR A 95 -9.20 14.90 -0.29
C THR A 95 -9.53 13.86 -1.37
N SER A 96 -8.75 12.78 -1.49
CA SER A 96 -8.99 11.71 -2.45
C SER A 96 -10.11 10.79 -1.96
N ASP A 97 -11.04 10.44 -2.84
CA ASP A 97 -12.14 9.51 -2.54
C ASP A 97 -11.65 8.09 -2.13
N ALA A 98 -10.41 7.72 -2.46
CA ALA A 98 -9.83 6.41 -2.15
C ALA A 98 -8.29 6.42 -2.18
N LEU A 99 -7.69 5.50 -1.41
CA LEU A 99 -6.24 5.24 -1.37
C LEU A 99 -5.94 3.79 -1.78
N ALA A 100 -4.94 3.59 -2.62
CA ALA A 100 -4.45 2.27 -3.00
C ALA A 100 -3.05 2.02 -2.42
N GLY A 101 -2.93 1.07 -1.50
CA GLY A 101 -1.66 0.71 -0.89
C GLY A 101 -0.83 -0.21 -1.79
N PHE A 102 0.40 0.19 -2.13
CA PHE A 102 1.35 -0.60 -2.90
C PHE A 102 2.46 -1.22 -2.04
N GLY A 103 2.32 -1.21 -0.71
CA GLY A 103 3.34 -1.73 0.22
C GLY A 103 3.55 -3.24 0.17
N ARG A 104 4.39 -3.75 1.08
CA ARG A 104 4.79 -5.17 1.16
C ARG A 104 3.94 -6.04 2.09
N THR A 105 2.69 -5.66 2.34
CA THR A 105 1.80 -6.38 3.26
C THR A 105 0.78 -7.23 2.53
N MET A 106 0.17 -8.20 3.23
CA MET A 106 -0.91 -9.03 2.67
C MET A 106 -2.17 -8.26 2.23
N PHE A 107 -2.30 -7.01 2.69
CA PHE A 107 -3.43 -6.14 2.36
C PHE A 107 -3.15 -5.24 1.15
N SER A 108 -1.91 -5.17 0.67
CA SER A 108 -1.56 -4.30 -0.46
C SER A 108 -2.12 -4.81 -1.78
N LEU A 109 -2.36 -3.90 -2.72
CA LEU A 109 -2.89 -4.22 -4.04
C LEU A 109 -2.03 -5.24 -4.78
N PRO A 110 -0.69 -5.08 -4.90
CA PRO A 110 0.14 -6.08 -5.59
C PRO A 110 0.05 -7.47 -4.97
N MET A 111 0.03 -7.56 -3.63
CA MET A 111 0.02 -8.83 -2.91
C MET A 111 -1.33 -9.54 -3.06
N GLN A 112 -2.44 -8.82 -2.89
CA GLN A 112 -3.78 -9.37 -3.08
C GLN A 112 -4.05 -9.79 -4.53
N MET A 113 -3.45 -9.10 -5.49
CA MET A 113 -3.57 -9.43 -6.91
C MET A 113 -2.64 -10.56 -7.36
N GLY A 114 -1.68 -10.99 -6.54
CA GLY A 114 -0.68 -11.99 -6.90
C GLY A 114 0.32 -11.51 -7.96
N VAL A 115 0.54 -10.20 -8.04
CA VAL A 115 1.47 -9.55 -8.98
C VAL A 115 2.90 -9.78 -8.51
N LYS A 116 3.82 -10.08 -9.44
CA LYS A 116 5.23 -10.34 -9.14
C LYS A 116 6.04 -9.05 -9.12
N LYS A 117 5.75 -8.14 -10.05
CA LYS A 117 6.41 -6.85 -10.21
C LYS A 117 5.37 -5.80 -10.61
N PHE A 118 5.56 -4.57 -10.20
CA PHE A 118 4.77 -3.45 -10.72
C PHE A 118 5.69 -2.28 -11.01
N ALA A 119 5.27 -1.43 -11.93
CA ALA A 119 5.97 -0.21 -12.29
C ALA A 119 4.95 0.90 -12.48
N TYR A 120 5.32 2.11 -12.11
CA TYR A 120 4.50 3.29 -12.35
C TYR A 120 5.40 4.42 -12.84
N CYS A 121 4.84 5.27 -13.70
CA CYS A 121 5.43 6.56 -14.05
C CYS A 121 4.53 7.62 -13.42
N LEU A 122 5.04 8.46 -12.52
CA LEU A 122 4.25 9.55 -11.97
C LEU A 122 4.40 10.78 -12.87
N ASN A 123 3.33 11.55 -13.04
CA ASN A 123 3.42 12.84 -13.69
C ASN A 123 4.18 13.82 -12.78
N SER A 124 4.83 14.82 -13.39
CA SER A 124 5.40 15.94 -12.62
C SER A 124 4.28 16.68 -11.90
N HIS A 125 4.59 17.21 -10.72
CA HIS A 125 3.71 18.11 -9.97
C HIS A 125 3.35 19.37 -10.78
N ASP A 126 4.17 19.76 -11.76
CA ASP A 126 3.86 20.87 -12.69
C ASP A 126 2.62 20.61 -13.56
N HIS A 127 2.09 19.38 -13.54
CA HIS A 127 0.94 18.94 -14.32
C HIS A 127 -0.27 18.57 -13.46
N ASP A 128 -0.28 18.92 -12.17
CA ASP A 128 -1.37 18.58 -11.25
C ASP A 128 -2.73 19.19 -11.68
N ASP A 129 -2.71 20.33 -12.37
CA ASP A 129 -3.90 20.98 -12.93
C ASP A 129 -4.39 20.37 -14.26
N THR A 130 -3.64 19.41 -14.81
CA THR A 130 -3.98 18.75 -16.07
C THR A 130 -4.55 17.36 -15.81
N ARG A 131 -5.59 16.95 -16.54
CA ARG A 131 -6.16 15.58 -16.49
C ARG A 131 -5.27 14.54 -17.19
N ASN A 132 -3.95 14.71 -17.14
CA ASN A 132 -3.03 13.76 -17.74
C ASN A 132 -3.00 12.50 -16.89
N SER A 133 -3.26 11.34 -17.51
CA SER A 133 -3.13 10.05 -16.86
C SER A 133 -1.77 9.44 -17.16
N SER A 134 -1.18 8.83 -16.15
CA SER A 134 0.04 8.05 -16.30
C SER A 134 -0.28 6.55 -16.22
N LYS A 135 0.73 5.70 -16.47
CA LYS A 135 0.54 4.25 -16.51
C LYS A 135 1.02 3.59 -15.24
N LEU A 136 0.17 2.71 -14.71
CA LEU A 136 0.51 1.66 -13.77
C LEU A 136 0.58 0.33 -14.52
N ILE A 137 1.71 -0.37 -14.40
CA ILE A 137 1.95 -1.68 -14.99
C ILE A 137 1.95 -2.70 -13.86
N LEU A 138 1.08 -3.71 -13.98
CA LEU A 138 1.04 -4.86 -13.09
C LEU A 138 1.54 -6.07 -13.86
N ASP A 139 2.69 -6.61 -13.47
CA ASP A 139 3.41 -7.67 -14.17
C ASP A 139 3.39 -8.97 -13.34
N TYR A 140 2.85 -10.01 -13.97
CA TYR A 140 2.71 -11.34 -13.40
C TYR A 140 3.87 -12.28 -13.75
N SER A 141 4.81 -11.83 -14.58
CA SER A 141 5.98 -12.61 -14.96
C SER A 141 7.02 -12.66 -13.83
N ASP A 142 7.71 -13.79 -13.72
CA ASP A 142 8.90 -13.90 -12.88
C ASP A 142 10.16 -13.40 -13.62
N GLY A 143 11.22 -13.12 -12.86
CA GLY A 143 12.51 -12.71 -13.40
C GLY A 143 12.68 -11.21 -13.66
N GLU A 144 13.88 -10.83 -14.07
CA GLU A 144 14.24 -9.43 -14.33
C GLU A 144 13.73 -8.95 -15.69
N THR A 145 13.33 -7.68 -15.72
CA THR A 145 12.97 -6.97 -16.95
C THR A 145 14.23 -6.39 -17.57
N LYS A 146 14.47 -6.71 -18.84
CA LYS A 146 15.66 -6.23 -19.58
C LYS A 146 15.69 -4.70 -19.63
N GLY A 147 16.90 -4.14 -19.49
CA GLY A 147 17.13 -2.70 -19.57
C GLY A 147 16.88 -1.94 -18.25
N LEU A 148 16.65 -2.65 -17.14
CA LEU A 148 16.56 -2.05 -15.81
C LEU A 148 17.80 -2.38 -14.97
N SER A 149 18.16 -1.45 -14.10
CA SER A 149 19.15 -1.65 -13.03
C SER A 149 18.42 -2.01 -11.75
N TYR A 150 18.91 -3.04 -11.06
CA TYR A 150 18.28 -3.57 -9.85
C TYR A 150 19.12 -3.32 -8.61
N ALA A 151 18.43 -3.14 -7.49
CA ALA A 151 19.01 -3.16 -6.15
C ALA A 151 18.14 -4.08 -5.26
N PRO A 152 18.75 -4.90 -4.40
CA PRO A 152 17.98 -5.77 -3.52
C PRO A 152 17.21 -4.95 -2.48
N PHE A 153 15.98 -5.36 -2.20
CA PHE A 153 15.23 -4.81 -1.08
C PHE A 153 15.83 -5.31 0.24
N LEU A 154 16.00 -4.39 1.19
CA LEU A 154 16.38 -4.71 2.55
C LEU A 154 15.19 -5.30 3.32
N LYS A 155 15.49 -5.94 4.45
CA LYS A 155 14.47 -6.40 5.39
C LYS A 155 13.83 -5.18 6.05
N ASN A 156 12.50 -5.18 6.14
CA ASN A 156 11.77 -4.08 6.74
C ASN A 156 11.96 -4.11 8.27
N PRO A 157 12.20 -2.95 8.91
CA PRO A 157 12.22 -2.84 10.36
C PRO A 157 10.82 -3.13 10.93
N PRO A 158 10.71 -3.60 12.19
CA PRO A 158 9.43 -3.97 12.80
C PRO A 158 8.41 -2.83 12.86
N ASP A 159 8.88 -1.60 13.12
CA ASP A 159 8.00 -0.43 13.31
C ASP A 159 7.40 0.08 11.99
N TYR A 160 8.03 -0.24 10.86
CA TYR A 160 7.61 0.23 9.54
C TYR A 160 7.66 -0.91 8.50
N PRO A 161 6.81 -1.94 8.65
CA PRO A 161 6.88 -3.15 7.83
C PRO A 161 6.31 -2.96 6.41
N VAL A 162 5.80 -1.78 6.07
CA VAL A 162 5.04 -1.54 4.84
C VAL A 162 5.89 -1.05 3.66
N TYR A 163 7.04 -0.44 3.91
CA TYR A 163 7.84 0.26 2.89
C TYR A 163 8.78 -0.65 2.08
N TYR A 164 9.34 -0.10 1.01
CA TYR A 164 10.42 -0.71 0.22
C TYR A 164 11.75 -0.05 0.61
N TYR A 165 12.55 -0.75 1.41
CA TYR A 165 13.86 -0.25 1.81
C TYR A 165 14.94 -0.67 0.82
N LEU A 166 15.78 0.29 0.42
CA LEU A 166 16.97 0.08 -0.41
C LEU A 166 18.22 0.46 0.39
N GLY A 167 19.31 -0.26 0.13
CA GLY A 167 20.62 0.07 0.71
C GLY A 167 21.28 1.20 -0.06
N VAL A 168 21.45 2.36 0.58
CA VAL A 168 22.25 3.46 0.04
C VAL A 168 23.65 3.37 0.61
N LYS A 169 24.66 3.25 -0.26
CA LYS A 169 26.06 3.17 0.16
C LYS A 169 26.68 4.55 0.36
N ASP A 170 26.48 5.43 -0.62
CA ASP A 170 27.15 6.71 -0.73
C ASP A 170 26.24 7.72 -1.44
N ILE A 171 26.36 9.01 -1.13
CA ILE A 171 25.64 10.09 -1.80
C ILE A 171 26.66 11.05 -2.41
N ARG A 172 26.45 11.44 -3.67
CA ARG A 172 27.32 12.38 -4.40
C ARG A 172 26.51 13.56 -4.92
N ILE A 173 27.10 14.75 -4.85
CA ILE A 173 26.57 15.97 -5.47
C ILE A 173 27.59 16.41 -6.53
N GLY A 174 27.22 16.29 -7.81
CA GLY A 174 28.18 16.37 -8.91
C GLY A 174 29.32 15.37 -8.70
N ASN A 175 30.56 15.88 -8.69
CA ASN A 175 31.75 15.06 -8.48
C ASN A 175 32.18 14.89 -7.02
N LYS A 176 31.47 15.52 -6.06
CA LYS A 176 31.84 15.50 -4.64
C LYS A 176 31.10 14.39 -3.88
N LEU A 177 31.86 13.50 -3.24
CA LEU A 177 31.33 12.49 -2.31
C LEU A 177 31.01 13.14 -0.96
N LEU A 178 29.80 12.92 -0.46
CA LEU A 178 29.41 13.33 0.89
C LEU A 178 29.89 12.29 1.90
N ARG A 179 30.64 12.73 2.92
CA ARG A 179 31.15 11.86 3.99
C ARG A 179 30.07 11.63 5.06
N ILE A 180 29.04 10.87 4.70
CA ILE A 180 27.95 10.51 5.63
C ILE A 180 28.32 9.19 6.32
N PRO A 181 28.40 9.15 7.67
CA PRO A 181 28.65 7.90 8.38
C PRO A 181 27.60 6.84 8.06
N SER A 182 28.03 5.60 7.80
CA SER A 182 27.15 4.50 7.37
C SER A 182 25.97 4.23 8.31
N LYS A 183 26.13 4.54 9.60
CA LYS A 183 25.07 4.41 10.60
C LYS A 183 23.82 5.22 10.27
N TYR A 184 23.94 6.33 9.53
CA TYR A 184 22.81 7.17 9.11
C TYR A 184 22.21 6.77 7.76
N LEU A 185 22.83 5.82 7.05
CA LEU A 185 22.35 5.32 5.76
C LEU A 185 21.60 3.97 5.90
N ALA A 186 21.61 3.38 7.10
CA ALA A 186 20.92 2.13 7.40
C ALA A 186 19.44 2.36 7.73
N PRO A 187 18.50 1.50 7.28
CA PRO A 187 17.10 1.55 7.70
C PRO A 187 16.94 1.46 9.22
N GLY A 188 16.02 2.23 9.79
CA GLY A 188 15.72 2.22 11.23
C GLY A 188 16.77 2.89 12.11
N SER A 189 17.77 3.54 11.52
CA SER A 189 18.67 4.42 12.29
C SER A 189 17.93 5.69 12.70
N THR A 190 17.90 5.97 14.01
CA THR A 190 17.38 7.23 14.53
C THR A 190 18.33 8.35 14.11
N VAL A 191 17.87 9.19 13.20
CA VAL A 191 18.48 10.51 13.00
C VAL A 191 17.86 11.40 14.06
N GLU A 192 18.62 11.70 15.12
CA GLU A 192 18.27 12.81 16.01
C GLU A 192 18.35 14.10 15.18
N VAL A 193 17.19 14.58 14.74
CA VAL A 193 17.06 15.94 14.22
C VAL A 193 17.11 16.85 15.45
N VAL A 194 18.30 17.30 15.79
CA VAL A 194 18.46 18.39 16.76
C VAL A 194 17.97 19.66 16.06
N SER A 195 16.74 20.06 16.38
CA SER A 195 16.18 21.37 16.04
C SER A 195 16.79 22.47 16.91
#